data_AF-A0A2Z6MZD0-F1
#
_entry.id   AF-A0A2Z6MZD0-F1
#
_cell.length_a   1.000
_cell.length_b   1.000
_cell.length_c   1.000
_cell.angle_alpha   90.00
_cell.angle_beta   90.00
_cell.angle_gamma   90.00
#
_symmetry.space_group_name_H-M   'P 1'
#
loop_
_entity.id
_entity.type
_entity.pdbx_description
1 polymer ?
#
loop_
_entity_poly.entity_id
_entity_poly.type
_entity_poly.pdbx_seq_one_letter_code
_entity_poly.pdbx_strand_id
1 'polypeptide(L)'
;MAVSEVCPTVDAIRAFLEHLVDPILQEKPSISDDPSLSLQQKVAKQVHSVVLLYNYYHRKQNPELEFVAFKEFCKLIVDMRPALLPYMKFTQNPVEADLVDVEQQLSLTEKAIMSSYDICTLLDASKKVPNIEGWPVSKVAVLLVDSKKENCFLLSCSITGGAWSLIEKDVDTSNQTSEATSEIKTYKKRRVIKKPSNDGLNEGQILRVGYSVAKEVA
;
A
#
# COMPACT_ATOMS: atom_id res chain seq x y z
N MET A 1 18.70 28.79 -16.60
CA MET A 1 17.98 27.93 -15.63
C MET A 1 18.45 26.52 -15.87
N ALA A 2 19.08 25.88 -14.89
CA ALA A 2 19.46 24.48 -15.04
C ALA A 2 18.17 23.67 -15.15
N VAL A 3 18.01 22.92 -16.25
CA VAL A 3 16.96 21.92 -16.35
C VAL A 3 17.23 20.93 -15.22
N SER A 4 16.34 20.87 -14.23
CA SER A 4 16.45 19.86 -13.18
C SER A 4 16.32 18.51 -13.88
N GLU A 5 17.41 17.77 -13.95
CA GLU A 5 17.45 16.46 -14.56
C GLU A 5 16.54 15.53 -13.73
N VAL A 6 15.51 14.99 -14.36
CA VAL A 6 14.56 14.11 -13.68
C VAL A 6 15.24 12.77 -13.43
N CYS A 7 15.15 12.28 -12.18
CA CYS A 7 15.71 10.99 -11.81
C CYS A 7 15.08 9.86 -12.65
N PRO A 8 15.87 9.13 -13.46
CA PRO A 8 15.37 8.07 -14.33
C PRO A 8 14.71 6.92 -13.58
N THR A 9 13.89 6.14 -14.28
CA THR A 9 13.13 4.99 -13.74
C THR A 9 13.94 4.07 -12.86
N VAL A 10 15.08 3.59 -13.38
CA VAL A 10 15.90 2.59 -12.70
C VAL A 10 16.53 3.16 -11.42
N ASP A 11 17.02 4.39 -11.48
CA ASP A 11 17.68 5.04 -10.34
C ASP A 11 16.70 5.43 -9.24
N ALA A 12 15.50 5.90 -9.62
CA ALA A 12 14.43 6.20 -8.66
C ALA A 12 13.97 4.93 -7.92
N ILE A 13 13.68 3.85 -8.66
CA ILE A 13 13.27 2.57 -8.05
C ILE A 13 14.41 2.01 -7.19
N ARG A 14 15.66 2.09 -7.63
CA ARG A 14 16.83 1.68 -6.84
C ARG A 14 16.87 2.41 -5.49
N ALA A 15 16.77 3.74 -5.51
CA ALA A 15 16.81 4.55 -4.29
C ALA A 15 15.66 4.18 -3.32
N PHE A 16 14.46 3.91 -3.84
CA PHE A 16 13.35 3.46 -3.00
C PHE A 16 13.57 2.07 -2.41
N LEU A 17 14.14 1.13 -3.16
CA LEU A 17 14.51 -0.19 -2.65
C LEU A 17 15.57 -0.08 -1.55
N GLU A 18 16.59 0.76 -1.76
CA GLU A 18 17.66 1.03 -0.78
C GLU A 18 17.13 1.54 0.54
N HIS A 19 16.12 2.41 0.49
CA HIS A 19 15.60 3.03 1.70
C HIS A 19 14.55 2.18 2.42
N LEU A 20 13.68 1.49 1.67
CA LEU A 20 12.51 0.82 2.23
C LEU A 20 12.71 -0.68 2.40
N VAL A 21 13.42 -1.33 1.48
CA VAL A 21 13.46 -2.79 1.38
C VAL A 21 14.76 -3.34 1.95
N ASP A 22 15.91 -2.75 1.59
CA ASP A 22 17.23 -3.23 2.02
C ASP A 22 17.37 -3.34 3.56
N PRO A 23 16.86 -2.41 4.39
CA PRO A 23 16.93 -2.54 5.85
C PRO A 23 16.22 -3.78 6.40
N ILE A 24 15.16 -4.24 5.72
CA ILE A 24 14.40 -5.42 6.12
C ILE A 24 15.09 -6.69 5.65
N LEU A 25 15.71 -6.67 4.47
CA LEU A 25 16.45 -7.82 3.93
C LEU A 25 17.74 -8.10 4.70
N GLN A 26 18.30 -7.12 5.40
CA GLN A 26 19.48 -7.27 6.26
C GLN A 26 19.20 -8.01 7.59
N GLU A 27 17.93 -8.23 7.95
CA GLU A 27 17.54 -9.15 9.03
C GLU A 27 17.93 -10.59 8.59
N LYS A 28 19.17 -11.02 8.89
CA LYS A 28 19.77 -12.29 8.44
C LYS A 28 18.77 -13.45 8.61
N PRO A 29 18.37 -14.14 7.52
CA PRO A 29 17.69 -15.41 7.67
C PRO A 29 18.67 -16.42 8.27
N SER A 30 18.25 -17.11 9.33
CA SER A 30 18.93 -18.32 9.76
C SER A 30 18.86 -19.33 8.62
N ILE A 31 20.03 -19.73 8.15
CA ILE A 31 20.36 -20.88 7.27
C ILE A 31 19.13 -21.64 6.74
N SER A 32 18.85 -21.46 5.45
CA SER A 32 18.12 -22.42 4.59
C SER A 32 16.64 -22.71 4.90
N ASP A 33 15.89 -21.77 5.47
CA ASP A 33 14.42 -21.85 5.50
C ASP A 33 13.78 -20.74 4.66
N ASP A 34 12.61 -21.04 4.08
CA ASP A 34 11.74 -20.04 3.46
C ASP A 34 11.55 -18.84 4.40
N PRO A 35 11.52 -17.59 3.90
CA PRO A 35 11.32 -16.43 4.75
C PRO A 35 10.07 -16.58 5.61
N SER A 36 10.15 -16.26 6.91
CA SER A 36 8.99 -16.37 7.80
C SER A 36 7.81 -15.54 7.27
N LEU A 37 6.58 -15.97 7.56
CA LEU A 37 5.37 -15.25 7.12
C LEU A 37 5.38 -13.77 7.54
N SER A 38 5.86 -13.48 8.75
CA SER A 38 5.99 -12.11 9.25
C SER A 38 6.95 -11.28 8.39
N LEU A 39 8.10 -11.84 8.03
CA LEU A 39 9.08 -11.19 7.18
C LEU A 39 8.56 -11.00 5.75
N GLN A 40 7.88 -12.01 5.18
CA GLN A 40 7.22 -11.89 3.89
C GLN A 40 6.19 -10.74 3.88
N GLN A 41 5.39 -10.60 4.94
CA GLN A 41 4.43 -9.51 5.07
C GLN A 41 5.11 -8.14 5.17
N LYS A 42 6.21 -8.02 5.93
CA LYS A 42 7.01 -6.79 6.02
C LYS A 42 7.56 -6.40 4.65
N VAL A 43 8.21 -7.33 3.94
CA VAL A 43 8.77 -7.10 2.59
C VAL A 43 7.68 -6.72 1.60
N ALA A 44 6.55 -7.45 1.59
CA ALA A 44 5.42 -7.15 0.71
C ALA A 44 4.87 -5.73 0.93
N LYS A 45 4.77 -5.28 2.18
CA LYS A 45 4.34 -3.90 2.51
C LYS A 45 5.31 -2.84 1.99
N GLN A 46 6.62 -3.06 2.11
CA GLN A 46 7.59 -2.07 1.61
C GLN A 46 7.63 -2.05 0.08
N VAL A 47 7.59 -3.22 -0.57
CA VAL A 47 7.54 -3.29 -2.03
C VAL A 47 6.25 -2.65 -2.58
N HIS A 48 5.11 -2.82 -1.89
CA HIS A 48 3.88 -2.06 -2.19
C HIS A 48 4.14 -0.56 -2.23
N SER A 49 4.78 -0.02 -1.19
CA SER A 49 5.15 1.40 -1.12
C SER A 49 6.10 1.81 -2.25
N VAL A 50 7.11 1.00 -2.60
CA VAL A 50 8.03 1.28 -3.71
C VAL A 50 7.28 1.42 -5.04
N VAL A 51 6.30 0.54 -5.31
CA VAL A 51 5.48 0.64 -6.53
C VAL A 51 4.68 1.95 -6.52
N LEU A 52 3.98 2.27 -5.43
CA LEU A 52 3.20 3.52 -5.35
C LEU A 52 4.09 4.77 -5.51
N LEU A 53 5.24 4.78 -4.85
CA LEU A 53 6.18 5.91 -4.89
C LEU A 53 6.68 6.16 -6.31
N TYR A 54 7.04 5.11 -7.05
CA TYR A 54 7.48 5.29 -8.42
C TYR A 54 6.29 5.52 -9.39
N ASN A 55 5.40 4.53 -9.52
CA ASN A 55 4.41 4.46 -10.59
C ASN A 55 3.29 5.52 -10.46
N TYR A 56 3.08 6.04 -9.25
CA TYR A 56 2.16 7.15 -9.01
C TYR A 56 2.90 8.43 -8.63
N TYR A 57 3.55 8.51 -7.47
CA TYR A 57 4.01 9.81 -6.93
C TYR A 57 5.16 10.46 -7.72
N HIS A 58 6.19 9.70 -8.08
CA HIS A 58 7.32 10.21 -8.85
C HIS A 58 6.89 10.61 -10.27
N ARG A 59 6.10 9.76 -10.92
CA ARG A 59 5.48 10.06 -12.22
C ARG A 59 4.49 11.22 -12.17
N LYS A 60 3.83 11.46 -11.03
CA LYS A 60 2.92 12.58 -10.84
C LYS A 60 3.64 13.92 -10.93
N GLN A 61 4.87 13.96 -10.41
CA GLN A 61 5.74 15.14 -10.45
C GLN A 61 6.47 15.26 -11.79
N ASN A 62 6.70 14.13 -12.46
CA ASN A 62 7.48 14.03 -13.70
C ASN A 62 6.70 13.23 -14.77
N PRO A 63 5.74 13.85 -15.47
CA PRO A 63 4.78 13.17 -16.36
C PRO A 63 5.40 12.44 -17.56
N GLU A 64 6.63 12.80 -17.93
CA GLU A 64 7.41 12.19 -19.01
C GLU A 64 7.94 10.80 -18.66
N LEU A 65 7.95 10.42 -17.39
CA LEU A 65 8.42 9.11 -16.95
C LEU A 65 7.42 8.00 -17.30
N GLU A 66 7.96 6.88 -17.77
CA GLU A 66 7.17 5.72 -18.16
C GLU A 66 6.57 4.99 -16.96
N PHE A 67 5.34 4.50 -17.14
CA PHE A 67 4.69 3.61 -16.20
C PHE A 67 5.27 2.21 -16.34
N VAL A 68 5.75 1.63 -15.24
CA VAL A 68 6.37 0.31 -15.27
C VAL A 68 5.30 -0.75 -15.04
N ALA A 69 5.12 -1.62 -16.05
CA ALA A 69 4.17 -2.73 -16.03
C ALA A 69 4.50 -3.76 -14.94
N PHE A 70 3.50 -4.48 -14.42
CA PHE A 70 3.66 -5.49 -13.37
C PHE A 70 4.84 -6.47 -13.60
N LYS A 71 4.89 -7.12 -14.78
CA LYS A 71 5.93 -8.10 -15.10
C LYS A 71 7.33 -7.46 -15.15
N GLU A 72 7.44 -6.30 -15.80
CA GLU A 72 8.70 -5.56 -15.89
C GLU A 72 9.15 -5.08 -14.51
N PHE A 73 8.23 -4.65 -13.65
CA PHE A 73 8.54 -4.25 -12.29
C PHE A 73 9.10 -5.41 -11.47
N CYS A 74 8.45 -6.59 -11.52
CA CYS A 74 8.91 -7.79 -10.83
C CYS A 74 10.32 -8.19 -11.26
N LYS A 75 10.59 -8.19 -12.57
CA LYS A 75 11.92 -8.47 -13.12
C LYS A 75 12.94 -7.44 -12.65
N LEU A 76 12.62 -6.16 -12.80
CA LEU A 76 13.50 -5.04 -12.50
C LEU A 76 13.96 -5.02 -11.03
N ILE A 77 13.07 -5.27 -10.07
CA ILE A 77 13.45 -5.27 -8.65
C ILE A 77 14.28 -6.49 -8.26
N VAL A 78 14.07 -7.64 -8.89
CA VAL A 78 14.88 -8.85 -8.66
C VAL A 78 16.27 -8.68 -9.27
N ASP A 79 16.37 -8.09 -10.47
CA ASP A 79 17.64 -7.77 -11.11
C ASP A 79 18.47 -6.80 -10.23
N MET A 80 17.82 -5.80 -9.62
CA MET A 80 18.48 -4.86 -8.70
C MET A 80 18.79 -5.46 -7.34
N ARG A 81 17.92 -6.34 -6.82
CA ARG A 81 18.03 -6.95 -5.49
C ARG A 81 17.72 -8.45 -5.57
N PRO A 82 18.72 -9.28 -5.92
CA PRO A 82 18.54 -10.74 -5.99
C PRO A 82 18.06 -11.36 -4.66
N ALA A 83 18.33 -10.70 -3.53
CA ALA A 83 17.81 -11.09 -2.22
C ALA A 83 16.28 -11.07 -2.09
N LEU A 84 15.56 -10.42 -3.02
CA LEU A 84 14.10 -10.49 -3.11
C LEU A 84 13.58 -11.77 -3.75
N LEU A 85 14.44 -12.53 -4.45
CA LEU A 85 14.03 -13.72 -5.17
C LEU A 85 13.22 -14.71 -4.30
N PRO A 86 13.61 -15.05 -3.04
CA PRO A 86 12.83 -15.94 -2.18
C PRO A 86 11.41 -15.46 -1.86
N TYR A 87 11.11 -14.19 -2.07
CA TYR A 87 9.81 -13.58 -1.83
C TYR A 87 8.92 -13.51 -3.07
N MET A 88 9.41 -13.96 -4.24
CA MET A 88 8.82 -13.72 -5.56
C MET A 88 8.65 -15.04 -6.34
N LYS A 89 7.66 -15.85 -5.92
CA LYS A 89 7.48 -17.23 -6.40
C LYS A 89 7.15 -17.33 -7.90
N PHE A 90 6.30 -16.46 -8.41
CA PHE A 90 5.93 -16.45 -9.84
C PHE A 90 7.12 -16.02 -10.72
N THR A 91 7.95 -15.11 -10.24
CA THR A 91 9.14 -14.65 -10.95
C THR A 91 10.22 -15.73 -11.05
N GLN A 92 10.32 -16.63 -10.06
CA GLN A 92 11.21 -17.80 -10.12
C GLN A 92 10.77 -18.83 -11.16
N ASN A 93 9.47 -19.13 -11.21
CA ASN A 93 8.89 -20.15 -12.08
C ASN A 93 7.65 -19.57 -12.78
N PRO A 94 7.82 -18.85 -13.90
CA PRO A 94 6.69 -18.37 -14.68
C PRO A 94 5.98 -19.56 -15.33
N VAL A 95 4.97 -20.11 -14.66
CA VAL A 95 4.13 -21.16 -15.22
C VAL A 95 3.30 -20.57 -16.37
N GLU A 96 3.23 -21.27 -17.52
CA GLU A 96 2.29 -20.98 -18.61
C GLU A 96 0.85 -21.37 -18.19
N ALA A 97 0.34 -20.80 -17.10
CA ALA A 97 -1.02 -21.07 -16.63
C ALA A 97 -1.98 -19.93 -17.02
N ASP A 98 -3.23 -20.29 -17.34
CA ASP A 98 -4.31 -19.36 -17.64
C ASP A 98 -4.50 -18.31 -16.52
N LEU A 99 -4.94 -17.10 -16.91
CA LEU A 99 -5.05 -15.90 -16.05
C LEU A 99 -5.76 -16.12 -14.69
N VAL A 100 -6.63 -17.12 -14.59
CA VAL A 100 -7.41 -17.43 -13.36
C VAL A 100 -6.56 -18.17 -12.31
N ASP A 101 -5.55 -18.92 -12.73
CA ASP A 101 -4.63 -19.65 -11.85
C ASP A 101 -3.46 -18.77 -11.38
N VAL A 102 -3.06 -17.79 -12.21
CA VAL A 102 -1.94 -16.88 -11.93
C VAL A 102 -2.08 -16.13 -10.60
N GLU A 103 -3.26 -15.54 -10.29
CA GLU A 103 -3.48 -14.84 -9.00
C GLU A 103 -3.28 -15.77 -7.79
N GLN A 104 -3.62 -17.06 -7.92
CA GLN A 104 -3.50 -18.02 -6.82
C GLN A 104 -2.05 -18.39 -6.56
N GLN A 105 -1.23 -18.40 -7.62
CA GLN A 105 0.19 -18.76 -7.57
C GLN A 105 1.11 -17.62 -7.12
N LEU A 106 0.64 -16.36 -7.13
CA LEU A 106 1.45 -15.22 -6.69
C LEU A 106 1.80 -15.30 -5.20
N SER A 107 3.06 -15.01 -4.89
CA SER A 107 3.55 -14.75 -3.53
C SER A 107 2.89 -13.51 -2.90
N LEU A 108 3.09 -13.29 -1.59
CA LEU A 108 2.59 -12.09 -0.91
C LEU A 108 3.16 -10.80 -1.53
N THR A 109 4.44 -10.80 -1.89
CA THR A 109 5.12 -9.65 -2.49
C THR A 109 4.58 -9.38 -3.90
N GLU A 110 4.38 -10.41 -4.71
CA GLU A 110 3.82 -10.24 -6.06
C GLU A 110 2.36 -9.78 -6.02
N LYS A 111 1.55 -10.29 -5.08
CA LYS A 111 0.21 -9.78 -4.83
C LYS A 111 0.22 -8.31 -4.43
N ALA A 112 1.21 -7.91 -3.63
CA ALA A 112 1.38 -6.52 -3.24
C ALA A 112 1.76 -5.63 -4.42
N ILE A 113 2.65 -6.09 -5.31
CA ILE A 113 3.01 -5.35 -6.54
C ILE A 113 1.79 -5.21 -7.45
N MET A 114 1.08 -6.31 -7.73
CA MET A 114 -0.10 -6.29 -8.60
C MET A 114 -1.19 -5.38 -8.03
N SER A 115 -1.49 -5.48 -6.74
CA SER A 115 -2.45 -4.60 -6.09
C SER A 115 -2.05 -3.12 -6.16
N SER A 116 -0.77 -2.80 -6.01
CA SER A 116 -0.27 -1.42 -6.10
C SER A 116 -0.31 -0.91 -7.54
N TYR A 117 0.00 -1.77 -8.49
CA TYR A 117 -0.06 -1.51 -9.92
C TYR A 117 -1.49 -1.15 -10.34
N ASP A 118 -2.48 -1.93 -9.90
CA ASP A 118 -3.90 -1.65 -10.15
C ASP A 118 -4.31 -0.30 -9.55
N ILE A 119 -3.88 -0.02 -8.31
CA ILE A 119 -4.11 1.28 -7.65
C ILE A 119 -3.53 2.42 -8.48
N CYS A 120 -2.27 2.31 -8.93
CA CYS A 120 -1.64 3.37 -9.72
C CYS A 120 -2.31 3.56 -11.08
N THR A 121 -2.80 2.46 -11.68
CA THR A 121 -3.55 2.50 -12.94
C THR A 121 -4.87 3.25 -12.77
N LEU A 122 -5.61 3.00 -11.67
CA LEU A 122 -6.86 3.69 -11.36
C LEU A 122 -6.66 5.16 -10.99
N LEU A 123 -5.62 5.44 -10.19
CA LEU A 123 -5.25 6.80 -9.79
C LEU A 123 -4.83 7.65 -10.99
N ASP A 124 -4.14 7.04 -11.95
CA ASP A 124 -3.63 7.67 -13.17
C ASP A 124 -2.84 8.97 -12.91
N ALA A 125 -1.51 8.83 -12.79
CA ALA A 125 -0.63 9.95 -12.50
C ALA A 125 -0.79 11.13 -13.49
N SER A 126 -1.24 10.90 -14.72
CA SER A 126 -1.45 11.95 -15.72
C SER A 126 -2.61 12.90 -15.38
N LYS A 127 -3.61 12.45 -14.61
CA LYS A 127 -4.82 13.23 -14.29
C LYS A 127 -4.60 14.16 -13.12
N LYS A 128 -4.89 15.47 -13.26
CA LYS A 128 -4.76 16.46 -12.16
C LYS A 128 -5.47 16.03 -10.87
N VAL A 129 -6.69 15.50 -10.99
CA VAL A 129 -7.48 14.96 -9.88
C VAL A 129 -7.91 13.54 -10.27
N PRO A 130 -7.67 12.52 -9.43
CA PRO A 130 -8.09 11.15 -9.72
C PRO A 130 -9.62 11.05 -9.70
N ASN A 131 -10.19 10.13 -10.49
CA ASN A 131 -11.61 9.81 -10.35
C ASN A 131 -11.80 8.94 -9.11
N ILE A 132 -12.35 9.53 -8.05
CA ILE A 132 -12.60 8.89 -6.77
C ILE A 132 -14.04 8.36 -6.63
N GLU A 133 -14.85 8.49 -7.69
CA GLU A 133 -16.24 8.01 -7.68
C GLU A 133 -16.29 6.50 -7.40
N GLY A 134 -17.11 6.12 -6.43
CA GLY A 134 -17.27 4.72 -6.02
C GLY A 134 -16.17 4.15 -5.12
N TRP A 135 -15.16 4.93 -4.74
CA TRP A 135 -14.11 4.46 -3.83
C TRP A 135 -14.64 4.37 -2.39
N PRO A 136 -14.48 3.23 -1.71
CA PRO A 136 -14.92 3.12 -0.34
C PRO A 136 -14.02 3.93 0.60
N VAL A 137 -14.63 4.66 1.52
CA VAL A 137 -13.91 5.28 2.64
C VAL A 137 -13.62 4.21 3.68
N SER A 138 -12.35 3.80 3.77
CA SER A 138 -11.90 2.77 4.71
C SER A 138 -11.33 3.34 6.01
N LYS A 139 -10.94 4.62 6.01
CA LYS A 139 -10.23 5.26 7.11
C LYS A 139 -10.45 6.77 7.09
N VAL A 140 -10.51 7.39 8.27
CA VAL A 140 -10.55 8.85 8.46
C VAL A 140 -9.28 9.28 9.18
N ALA A 141 -8.61 10.31 8.65
CA ALA A 141 -7.48 10.96 9.28
C ALA A 141 -7.90 12.35 9.80
N VAL A 142 -7.44 12.71 11.00
CA VAL A 142 -7.73 13.98 11.66
C VAL A 142 -6.42 14.73 11.89
N LEU A 143 -6.36 15.95 11.39
CA LEU A 143 -5.30 16.93 11.70
C LEU A 143 -5.83 17.89 12.76
N LEU A 144 -5.35 17.75 13.99
CA LEU A 144 -5.64 18.71 15.05
C LEU A 144 -4.62 19.84 15.01
N VAL A 145 -5.11 21.07 14.90
CA VAL A 145 -4.30 22.30 14.92
C VAL A 145 -4.68 23.15 16.12
N ASP A 146 -3.72 23.91 16.64
CA ASP A 146 -4.01 24.90 17.68
C ASP A 146 -4.85 26.07 17.14
N SER A 147 -5.38 26.89 18.05
CA SER A 147 -6.25 28.02 17.67
C SER A 147 -5.56 29.06 16.79
N LYS A 148 -4.22 29.11 16.84
CA LYS A 148 -3.39 30.00 16.00
C LYS A 148 -3.05 29.39 14.65
N LYS A 149 -3.30 28.08 14.44
CA LYS A 149 -2.87 27.29 13.29
C LYS A 149 -1.35 27.26 13.11
N GLU A 150 -0.61 27.37 14.20
CA GLU A 150 0.86 27.37 14.22
C GLU A 150 1.40 25.98 14.58
N ASN A 151 0.66 25.20 15.37
CA ASN A 151 1.08 23.87 15.82
C ASN A 151 0.05 22.81 15.45
N CYS A 152 0.50 21.57 15.26
CA CYS A 152 -0.37 20.43 15.06
C CYS A 152 0.02 19.25 15.96
N PHE A 153 -0.98 18.43 16.30
CA PHE A 153 -0.78 17.21 17.08
C PHE A 153 -0.55 16.02 16.15
N LEU A 154 0.56 15.32 16.36
CA LEU A 154 0.96 14.14 15.59
C LEU A 154 1.25 12.97 16.53
N LEU A 155 0.98 11.75 16.07
CA LEU A 155 1.28 10.52 16.79
C LEU A 155 2.61 9.93 16.32
N SER A 156 3.44 9.47 17.24
CA SER A 156 4.62 8.67 16.90
C SER A 156 4.16 7.24 16.59
N CYS A 157 4.19 6.85 15.32
CA CYS A 157 3.67 5.57 14.87
C CYS A 157 4.71 4.44 15.08
N SER A 158 4.36 3.44 15.88
CA SER A 158 5.18 2.24 16.08
C SER A 158 5.26 1.35 14.83
N ILE A 159 4.25 1.42 13.94
CA ILE A 159 4.17 0.62 12.70
C ILE A 159 5.19 1.12 11.66
N THR A 160 5.44 2.43 11.59
CA THR A 160 6.41 3.05 10.68
C THR A 160 7.75 3.33 11.34
N GLY A 161 8.05 2.69 12.48
CA GLY A 161 9.35 2.80 13.13
C GLY A 161 9.64 4.18 13.74
N GLY A 162 8.62 4.89 14.22
CA GLY A 162 8.77 6.18 14.91
C GLY A 162 8.53 7.41 14.04
N ALA A 163 8.03 7.25 12.80
CA ALA A 163 7.60 8.40 12.00
C ALA A 163 6.33 9.03 12.59
N TRP A 164 6.24 10.36 12.50
CA TRP A 164 5.08 11.13 12.94
C TRP A 164 3.93 10.98 11.94
N SER A 165 2.73 10.65 12.43
CA SER A 165 1.52 10.48 11.61
C SER A 165 0.35 11.29 12.16
N LEU A 166 -0.66 11.50 11.31
CA LEU A 166 -1.96 12.01 11.75
C LEU A 166 -2.66 10.99 12.65
N ILE A 167 -3.71 11.45 13.32
CA ILE A 167 -4.58 10.57 14.08
C ILE A 167 -5.52 9.89 13.07
N GLU A 168 -5.45 8.58 12.98
CA GLU A 168 -6.21 7.80 12.02
C GLU A 168 -7.15 6.83 12.73
N LYS A 169 -8.37 6.66 12.18
CA LYS A 169 -9.30 5.62 12.63
C LYS A 169 -9.95 4.95 11.44
N ASP A 170 -9.96 3.63 11.47
CA ASP A 170 -10.63 2.82 10.45
C ASP A 170 -12.14 3.03 10.53
N VAL A 171 -12.78 3.06 9.37
CA VAL A 171 -14.23 3.14 9.24
C VAL A 171 -14.76 1.72 9.20
N ASP A 172 -15.24 1.21 10.34
CA ASP A 172 -15.84 -0.11 10.43
C ASP A 172 -17.14 -0.16 9.60
N THR A 173 -17.06 -0.70 8.39
CA THR A 173 -18.24 -1.02 7.56
C THR A 173 -19.03 -2.23 8.09
N SER A 174 -18.64 -2.84 9.22
CA SER A 174 -19.27 -4.03 9.79
C SER A 174 -20.49 -3.76 10.67
N ASN A 175 -20.78 -2.51 11.04
CA ASN A 175 -21.85 -2.21 12.01
C ASN A 175 -23.28 -2.20 11.43
N GLN A 176 -23.48 -2.78 10.23
CA GLN A 176 -24.81 -3.14 9.74
C GLN A 176 -24.95 -4.67 9.69
N THR A 177 -24.97 -5.32 10.85
CA THR A 177 -25.82 -6.50 11.12
C THR A 177 -25.74 -6.85 12.61
N SER A 178 -26.91 -7.11 13.17
CA SER A 178 -27.27 -7.31 14.58
C SER A 178 -26.56 -8.50 15.27
N GLU A 179 -26.44 -8.33 16.59
CA GLU A 179 -26.44 -9.32 17.69
C GLU A 179 -26.03 -10.79 17.46
N ALA A 180 -25.18 -11.21 18.40
CA ALA A 180 -25.04 -12.56 18.98
C ALA A 180 -23.94 -13.50 18.46
N THR A 181 -23.15 -13.90 19.45
CA THR A 181 -22.34 -15.11 19.64
C THR A 181 -20.95 -15.22 18.97
N SER A 182 -19.99 -15.27 19.90
CA SER A 182 -18.62 -15.74 19.79
C SER A 182 -18.46 -16.98 18.94
N GLU A 183 -17.50 -16.95 18.01
CA GLU A 183 -16.52 -18.03 17.82
C GLU A 183 -15.48 -17.63 16.75
N ILE A 184 -14.24 -18.06 17.02
CA ILE A 184 -13.01 -17.81 16.28
C ILE A 184 -13.21 -18.07 14.77
N LYS A 185 -13.04 -17.05 13.93
CA LYS A 185 -13.08 -17.22 12.47
C LYS A 185 -11.86 -16.60 11.79
N THR A 186 -11.04 -17.51 11.27
CA THR A 186 -9.91 -17.36 10.36
C THR A 186 -10.20 -16.33 9.27
N TYR A 187 -9.29 -15.35 9.10
CA TYR A 187 -9.36 -14.32 8.06
C TYR A 187 -9.15 -14.92 6.66
N LYS A 188 -10.20 -15.53 6.09
CA LYS A 188 -10.28 -15.74 4.65
C LYS A 188 -10.95 -14.51 4.03
N LYS A 189 -10.14 -13.54 3.54
CA LYS A 189 -10.63 -12.50 2.64
C LYS A 189 -11.04 -13.15 1.30
N ARG A 190 -12.27 -13.66 1.22
CA ARG A 190 -12.94 -13.85 -0.07
C ARG A 190 -13.20 -12.45 -0.64
N ARG A 191 -12.66 -12.15 -1.82
CA ARG A 191 -13.16 -11.07 -2.66
C ARG A 191 -14.61 -11.42 -3.02
N VAL A 192 -15.55 -10.93 -2.22
CA VAL A 192 -16.94 -10.81 -2.66
C VAL A 192 -16.98 -9.47 -3.36
N ILE A 193 -17.10 -9.50 -4.69
CA ILE A 193 -17.58 -8.34 -5.46
C ILE A 193 -19.04 -8.17 -5.04
N LYS A 194 -19.26 -7.53 -3.88
CA LYS A 194 -20.56 -6.94 -3.58
C LYS A 194 -20.65 -5.76 -4.54
N LYS A 195 -21.67 -5.78 -5.40
CA LYS A 195 -22.20 -4.58 -6.05
C LYS A 195 -22.22 -3.47 -4.98
N PRO A 196 -21.64 -2.28 -5.22
CA PRO A 196 -21.71 -1.21 -4.23
C PRO A 196 -23.19 -0.94 -3.99
N SER A 197 -23.67 -1.24 -2.78
CA SER A 197 -24.86 -0.58 -2.29
C SER A 197 -24.53 0.90 -2.30
N ASN A 198 -25.39 1.70 -2.92
CA ASN A 198 -25.23 3.12 -3.19
C ASN A 198 -25.16 4.01 -1.92
N ASP A 199 -24.87 3.41 -0.77
CA ASP A 199 -24.83 4.03 0.54
C ASP A 199 -23.36 4.13 0.97
N GLY A 200 -22.62 4.98 0.24
CA GLY A 200 -21.32 5.47 0.71
C GLY A 200 -21.51 6.24 2.02
N LEU A 201 -20.46 6.28 2.86
CA LEU A 201 -20.53 7.03 4.12
C LEU A 201 -20.91 8.49 3.83
N ASN A 202 -21.99 8.98 4.43
CA ASN A 202 -22.37 10.39 4.32
C ASN A 202 -21.35 11.26 5.09
N GLU A 203 -21.12 12.49 4.66
CA GLU A 203 -20.23 13.48 5.31
C GLU A 203 -20.46 13.56 6.83
N GLY A 204 -21.71 13.53 7.29
CA GLY A 204 -22.04 13.53 8.71
C GLY A 204 -21.51 12.31 9.49
N GLN A 205 -21.43 11.14 8.87
CA GLN A 205 -20.85 9.94 9.47
C GLN A 205 -19.32 10.04 9.53
N ILE A 206 -18.69 10.57 8.47
CA ILE A 206 -17.24 10.82 8.42
C ILE A 206 -16.84 11.80 9.54
N LEU A 207 -17.59 12.90 9.67
CA LEU A 207 -17.39 13.89 10.73
C LEU A 207 -17.55 13.28 12.12
N ARG A 208 -18.56 12.42 12.33
CA ARG A 208 -18.75 11.73 13.61
C ARG A 208 -17.58 10.83 13.98
N VAL A 209 -17.03 10.08 13.01
CA VAL A 209 -15.81 9.29 13.21
C VAL A 209 -14.66 10.22 13.57
N GLY A 210 -14.45 11.30 12.82
CA GLY A 210 -13.38 12.28 13.10
C GLY A 210 -13.48 12.92 14.50
N TYR A 211 -14.68 13.32 14.94
CA TYR A 211 -14.87 13.88 16.29
C TYR A 211 -14.67 12.84 17.38
N SER A 212 -15.11 11.60 17.18
CA SER A 212 -14.83 10.49 18.11
C SER A 212 -13.34 10.28 18.29
N VAL A 213 -12.59 10.33 17.19
CA VAL A 213 -11.13 10.23 17.20
C VAL A 213 -10.52 11.35 18.01
N ALA A 214 -10.84 12.60 17.68
CA ALA A 214 -10.28 13.76 18.37
C ALA A 214 -10.54 13.72 19.89
N LYS A 215 -11.70 13.21 20.32
CA LYS A 215 -12.06 13.07 21.74
C LYS A 215 -11.29 11.97 22.48
N GLU A 216 -10.80 10.94 21.78
CA GLU A 216 -10.04 9.85 22.40
C GLU A 216 -8.58 10.23 22.68
N VAL A 217 -8.05 11.24 21.97
CA VAL A 217 -6.65 11.69 22.08
C VAL A 217 -6.46 13.07 22.72
N ALA A 218 -7.55 13.82 23.00
CA ALA A 218 -7.56 15.10 23.71
C ALA A 218 -8.04 14.94 25.16
#